data_AF-A0A2N7AT42-F1
#
_entry.id   AF-A0A2N7AT42-F1
#
_cell.length_a   1.000
_cell.length_b   1.000
_cell.length_c   1.000
_cell.angle_alpha   90.00
_cell.angle_beta   90.00
_cell.angle_gamma   90.00
#
_symmetry.space_group_name_H-M   'P 1'
#
loop_
_entity.id
_entity.type
_entity.pdbx_description
1 polymer ?
#
loop_
_entity_poly.entity_id
_entity_poly.type
_entity_poly.pdbx_seq_one_letter_code
_entity_poly.pdbx_strand_id
1 'polypeptide(L)'
;MDMEGLVLKNCRLKIHRILTIIVVSVSMMLVTVIFSSVLVHADTISDSSVQTKSNDNIVTGTWGTAPWTWNKLTNEITVGGGIAGPVADRPWKSGWGNDHTGHDQIYIKKIIFNGKLQLPANCSYLFPKLYDLTSIDGIDNLDTSKVTNMSGMFSDDLSLKSLNLSNFNTSNVIDMNSMIYNCKSLTYLNISNFDTSKVTDMRLMLGYNSKLSDLDVSNFDTSKVTDMSGMFDNDENIKELDVSNFNTSKVTNMSRMFAITYFNSLNLSNFDTSKVTDMNHMFYSASGLKSLDLRNFDTSKVTDMSYMFNSTMNLTDLNLSSFDTSKVTDMSYMFASYPSSPDPKFTNKLEKLNLSNFDMSNVTNSSAMFSKDSNLNTLILGKKNKFVENTNLPSVPTTDGYQGKWQNTKGPAGNNINNGNTYTSDDLLTDYTSDRAGTYTWSKKSNDVSDLKDLYNKVKLSISYSGSMFNSQPGDSMKYKDEFNGRSMFGALDYAYNSNNYDELIKVMHDSIKKTHESICSLQVNEAKAKELGLNIDQLKADLVKDSVPYDYSQDNDIDGINKQLDSFASVRAKYNKLVQEGVFDKSDYWTMNK
;
A
#
# COMPACT_ATOMS: atom_id res chain seq x y z
N MET A 1 -8.56 2.27 -38.80
CA MET A 1 -9.87 1.87 -39.34
C MET A 1 -10.41 0.78 -38.44
N ASP A 2 -11.40 1.09 -37.60
CA ASP A 2 -12.31 0.06 -37.08
C ASP A 2 -13.70 0.67 -36.88
N MET A 3 -14.19 1.30 -37.95
CA MET A 3 -15.56 1.83 -38.04
C MET A 3 -16.59 0.68 -38.06
N GLU A 4 -16.20 -0.52 -38.48
CA GLU A 4 -17.07 -1.69 -38.54
C GLU A 4 -17.38 -2.24 -37.13
N GLY A 5 -16.39 -2.28 -36.22
CA GLY A 5 -16.61 -2.68 -34.82
C GLY A 5 -17.57 -1.76 -34.06
N LEU A 6 -17.50 -0.44 -34.29
CA LEU A 6 -18.38 0.53 -33.64
C LEU A 6 -19.83 0.44 -34.16
N VAL A 7 -20.00 0.20 -35.46
CA VAL A 7 -21.33 0.02 -36.08
C VAL A 7 -21.99 -1.28 -35.62
N LEU A 8 -21.23 -2.38 -35.51
CA LEU A 8 -21.73 -3.66 -34.99
C LEU A 8 -22.15 -3.57 -33.51
N LYS A 9 -21.41 -2.83 -32.68
CA LYS A 9 -21.74 -2.61 -31.27
C LYS A 9 -23.04 -1.78 -31.12
N ASN A 10 -23.20 -0.74 -31.92
CA ASN A 10 -24.42 0.07 -31.96
C ASN A 10 -25.64 -0.68 -32.50
N CYS A 11 -25.45 -1.54 -33.51
CA CYS A 11 -26.52 -2.41 -34.02
C CYS A 11 -26.98 -3.44 -32.97
N ARG A 12 -26.05 -4.06 -32.23
CA ARG A 12 -26.39 -4.98 -31.13
C ARG A 12 -27.13 -4.29 -29.99
N LEU A 13 -26.73 -3.07 -29.60
CA LEU A 13 -27.44 -2.26 -28.60
C LEU A 13 -28.85 -1.87 -29.03
N LYS A 14 -29.06 -1.53 -30.31
CA LYS A 14 -30.40 -1.25 -30.87
C LYS A 14 -31.28 -2.50 -30.92
N ILE A 15 -30.74 -3.64 -31.33
CA ILE A 15 -31.48 -4.92 -31.37
C ILE A 15 -31.87 -5.35 -29.95
N HIS A 16 -30.97 -5.21 -28.97
CA HIS A 16 -31.28 -5.52 -27.57
C HIS A 16 -32.39 -4.61 -27.01
N ARG A 17 -32.33 -3.29 -27.27
CA ARG A 17 -33.40 -2.36 -26.89
C ARG A 17 -34.76 -2.70 -27.53
N ILE A 18 -34.78 -3.09 -28.80
CA ILE A 18 -36.02 -3.48 -29.49
C ILE A 18 -36.58 -4.79 -28.90
N LEU A 19 -35.73 -5.78 -28.62
CA LEU A 19 -36.15 -7.03 -27.97
C LEU A 19 -36.69 -6.78 -26.55
N THR A 20 -36.05 -5.91 -25.76
CA THR A 20 -36.56 -5.54 -24.43
C THR A 20 -37.91 -4.83 -24.51
N ILE A 21 -38.11 -3.92 -25.46
CA ILE A 21 -39.40 -3.23 -25.66
C ILE A 21 -40.48 -4.23 -26.10
N ILE A 22 -40.17 -5.17 -27.00
CA ILE A 22 -41.12 -6.21 -27.44
C ILE A 22 -41.50 -7.12 -26.28
N VAL A 23 -40.54 -7.58 -25.48
CA VAL A 23 -40.81 -8.43 -24.31
C VAL A 23 -41.66 -7.68 -23.28
N VAL A 24 -41.36 -6.43 -22.97
CA VAL A 24 -42.15 -5.60 -22.04
C VAL A 24 -43.57 -5.35 -22.57
N SER A 25 -43.72 -5.12 -23.88
CA SER A 25 -45.03 -4.90 -24.51
C SER A 25 -45.90 -6.17 -24.53
N VAL A 26 -45.29 -7.34 -24.80
CA VAL A 26 -45.98 -8.64 -24.77
C VAL A 26 -46.37 -9.01 -23.34
N SER A 27 -45.53 -8.71 -22.34
CA SER A 27 -45.86 -8.90 -20.92
C SER A 27 -46.99 -7.96 -20.46
N MET A 28 -47.01 -6.70 -20.89
CA MET A 28 -48.12 -5.77 -20.59
C MET A 28 -49.44 -6.18 -21.26
N MET A 29 -49.40 -6.73 -22.48
CA MET A 29 -50.57 -7.29 -23.15
C MET A 29 -51.12 -8.54 -22.44
N LEU A 30 -50.26 -9.43 -21.92
CA LEU A 30 -50.72 -10.59 -21.14
C LEU A 30 -51.40 -10.16 -19.83
N VAL A 31 -50.90 -9.13 -19.15
CA VAL A 31 -51.48 -8.64 -17.89
C VAL A 31 -52.86 -8.01 -18.13
N THR A 32 -53.06 -7.28 -19.23
CA THR A 32 -54.37 -6.68 -19.57
C THR A 32 -55.41 -7.72 -20.00
N VAL A 33 -54.99 -8.82 -20.64
CA VAL A 33 -55.88 -9.94 -21.01
C VAL A 33 -56.34 -10.75 -19.78
N ILE A 34 -55.49 -10.89 -18.76
CA ILE A 34 -55.85 -11.54 -17.49
C ILE A 34 -56.83 -10.68 -16.68
N PHE A 35 -56.75 -9.35 -16.72
CA PHE A 35 -57.71 -8.48 -16.02
C PHE A 35 -59.07 -8.37 -16.71
N SER A 36 -59.13 -8.52 -18.04
CA SER A 36 -60.40 -8.41 -18.78
C SER A 36 -61.25 -9.68 -18.73
N SER A 37 -60.65 -10.83 -18.40
CA SER A 37 -61.31 -12.14 -18.33
C SER A 37 -61.88 -12.48 -16.95
N VAL A 38 -61.55 -11.69 -15.91
CA VAL A 38 -62.03 -11.89 -14.53
C VAL A 38 -63.32 -11.09 -14.22
N LEU A 39 -63.72 -10.14 -15.09
CA LEU A 39 -64.86 -9.24 -14.83
C LEU A 39 -66.15 -9.55 -15.60
N VAL A 40 -66.21 -10.62 -16.38
CA VAL A 40 -67.42 -11.06 -17.09
C VAL A 40 -67.61 -12.54 -16.81
N HIS A 41 -68.77 -12.93 -16.27
CA HIS A 41 -69.30 -14.29 -15.96
C HIS A 41 -69.65 -14.59 -14.50
N ALA A 42 -69.78 -13.60 -13.61
CA ALA A 42 -70.54 -13.79 -12.37
C ALA A 42 -72.04 -13.53 -12.63
N ASP A 43 -72.72 -14.44 -13.32
CA ASP A 43 -74.18 -14.57 -13.18
C ASP A 43 -74.63 -16.00 -13.49
N THR A 44 -75.30 -16.58 -12.48
CA THR A 44 -76.07 -17.84 -12.48
C THR A 44 -75.31 -19.16 -12.69
N ILE A 45 -75.05 -19.87 -11.59
CA ILE A 45 -75.42 -21.29 -11.37
C ILE A 45 -75.28 -21.55 -9.86
N SER A 46 -76.38 -21.97 -9.24
CA SER A 46 -76.43 -22.53 -7.90
C SER A 46 -75.88 -23.95 -7.92
N ASP A 47 -74.73 -24.18 -7.30
CA ASP A 47 -74.38 -25.51 -6.81
C ASP A 47 -73.62 -25.41 -5.48
N SER A 48 -74.12 -26.18 -4.53
CA SER A 48 -73.77 -26.15 -3.12
C SER A 48 -72.74 -27.22 -2.81
N SER A 49 -71.44 -26.92 -2.88
CA SER A 49 -70.38 -27.52 -2.04
C SER A 49 -68.94 -27.11 -2.43
N VAL A 50 -68.66 -25.81 -2.54
CA VAL A 50 -67.27 -25.32 -2.48
C VAL A 50 -67.15 -24.37 -1.31
N GLN A 51 -66.64 -24.88 -0.19
CA GLN A 51 -66.06 -24.05 0.86
C GLN A 51 -64.87 -23.30 0.22
N THR A 52 -65.11 -22.09 -0.26
CA THR A 52 -64.05 -21.16 -0.63
C THR A 52 -63.29 -20.81 0.65
N LYS A 53 -62.15 -21.47 0.88
CA LYS A 53 -61.17 -20.96 1.84
C LYS A 53 -60.88 -19.52 1.43
N SER A 54 -61.07 -18.58 2.37
CA SER A 54 -60.67 -17.19 2.22
C SER A 54 -59.22 -17.14 1.75
N ASN A 55 -58.89 -16.13 0.94
CA ASN A 55 -57.58 -15.95 0.34
C ASN A 55 -56.59 -15.42 1.42
N ASP A 56 -56.37 -16.18 2.50
CA ASP A 56 -55.60 -15.83 3.72
C ASP A 56 -54.11 -15.52 3.47
N ASN A 57 -53.67 -15.71 2.23
CA ASN A 57 -52.31 -15.47 1.76
C ASN A 57 -52.10 -14.05 1.24
N ILE A 58 -53.15 -13.27 1.00
CA ILE A 58 -53.04 -11.87 0.58
C ILE A 58 -53.40 -10.96 1.76
N VAL A 59 -52.43 -10.16 2.21
CA VAL A 59 -52.65 -9.08 3.19
C VAL A 59 -52.74 -7.77 2.43
N THR A 60 -53.62 -6.86 2.85
CA THR A 60 -53.74 -5.53 2.26
C THR A 60 -53.71 -4.45 3.34
N GLY A 61 -53.39 -3.23 2.95
CA GLY A 61 -53.41 -2.08 3.85
C GLY A 61 -53.11 -0.78 3.10
N THR A 62 -52.82 0.27 3.86
CA THR A 62 -52.33 1.54 3.31
C THR A 62 -51.03 1.96 3.99
N TRP A 63 -50.20 2.71 3.28
CA TRP A 63 -49.05 3.42 3.82
C TRP A 63 -49.25 4.91 3.50
N GLY A 64 -49.73 5.66 4.49
CA GLY A 64 -50.35 6.96 4.23
C GLY A 64 -51.59 6.79 3.36
N THR A 65 -51.63 7.41 2.18
CA THR A 65 -52.74 7.25 1.22
C THR A 65 -52.50 6.16 0.18
N ALA A 66 -51.29 5.59 0.11
CA ALA A 66 -50.95 4.59 -0.89
C ALA A 66 -51.46 3.20 -0.47
N PRO A 67 -52.29 2.52 -1.30
CA PRO A 67 -52.71 1.15 -1.01
C PRO A 67 -51.54 0.19 -1.22
N TRP A 68 -51.47 -0.87 -0.42
CA TRP A 68 -50.48 -1.93 -0.63
C TRP A 68 -51.10 -3.33 -0.44
N THR A 69 -50.47 -4.31 -1.07
CA THR A 69 -50.80 -5.73 -0.92
C THR A 69 -49.52 -6.54 -0.68
N TRP A 70 -49.59 -7.57 0.15
CA TRP A 70 -48.51 -8.54 0.40
C TRP A 70 -49.02 -9.94 0.10
N ASN A 71 -48.35 -10.63 -0.81
CA ASN A 71 -48.59 -12.04 -1.08
C ASN A 71 -47.62 -12.91 -0.27
N LYS A 72 -48.14 -13.58 0.77
CA LYS A 72 -47.36 -14.46 1.67
C LYS A 72 -46.79 -15.70 0.97
N LEU A 73 -47.35 -16.13 -0.16
CA LEU A 73 -46.84 -17.28 -0.91
C LEU A 73 -45.62 -16.92 -1.75
N THR A 74 -45.64 -15.73 -2.36
CA THR A 74 -44.56 -15.26 -3.24
C THR A 74 -43.56 -14.36 -2.52
N ASN A 75 -43.89 -13.89 -1.32
CA ASN A 75 -43.12 -12.90 -0.56
C ASN A 75 -42.96 -11.57 -1.30
N GLU A 76 -43.99 -11.18 -2.05
CA GLU A 76 -43.99 -9.96 -2.87
C GLU A 76 -44.93 -8.92 -2.28
N ILE A 77 -44.46 -7.68 -2.17
CA ILE A 77 -45.27 -6.51 -1.81
C ILE A 77 -45.48 -5.65 -3.04
N THR A 78 -46.72 -5.24 -3.27
CA THR A 78 -47.07 -4.21 -4.26
C THR A 78 -47.58 -2.97 -3.53
N VAL A 79 -47.07 -1.79 -3.89
CA VAL A 79 -47.49 -0.49 -3.37
C VAL A 79 -47.98 0.40 -4.52
N GLY A 80 -49.17 0.94 -4.34
CA GLY A 80 -49.82 1.89 -5.24
C GLY A 80 -49.23 3.29 -5.19
N GLY A 81 -49.76 4.16 -6.06
CA GLY A 81 -49.47 5.60 -5.99
C GLY A 81 -50.16 6.28 -4.80
N GLY A 82 -49.68 7.46 -4.43
CA GLY A 82 -50.22 8.26 -3.34
C GLY A 82 -49.16 9.07 -2.61
N ILE A 83 -49.43 9.35 -1.34
CA ILE A 83 -48.50 10.00 -0.41
C ILE A 83 -48.20 8.97 0.66
N ALA A 84 -46.92 8.59 0.75
CA ALA A 84 -46.44 7.67 1.76
C ALA A 84 -46.59 8.28 3.16
N GLY A 85 -46.93 7.45 4.14
CA GLY A 85 -46.89 7.81 5.55
C GLY A 85 -45.46 7.85 6.09
N PRO A 86 -45.28 7.99 7.42
CA PRO A 86 -43.98 7.82 8.06
C PRO A 86 -43.32 6.48 7.71
N VAL A 87 -41.99 6.44 7.65
CA VAL A 87 -41.22 5.20 7.38
C VAL A 87 -41.51 4.10 8.40
N ALA A 88 -41.89 4.46 9.64
CA ALA A 88 -42.27 3.51 10.68
C ALA A 88 -43.50 2.65 10.34
N ASP A 89 -44.33 3.11 9.40
CA ASP A 89 -45.60 2.51 8.99
C ASP A 89 -45.52 1.82 7.62
N ARG A 90 -44.31 1.70 7.06
CA ARG A 90 -44.07 1.04 5.76
C ARG A 90 -44.50 -0.43 5.79
N PRO A 91 -44.91 -1.01 4.65
CA PRO A 91 -45.52 -2.35 4.62
C PRO A 91 -44.53 -3.51 4.82
N TRP A 92 -43.22 -3.29 4.63
CA TRP A 92 -42.16 -4.28 4.86
C TRP A 92 -41.42 -4.05 6.19
N LYS A 93 -42.16 -3.72 7.26
CA LYS A 93 -41.57 -3.53 8.59
C LYS A 93 -41.03 -4.87 9.11
N SER A 94 -39.71 -4.99 9.20
CA SER A 94 -39.09 -6.04 10.01
C SER A 94 -39.30 -5.68 11.49
N GLY A 95 -39.66 -6.66 12.32
CA GLY A 95 -40.01 -6.48 13.73
C GLY A 95 -38.85 -6.10 14.66
N TRP A 96 -38.11 -5.04 14.33
CA TRP A 96 -36.96 -4.55 15.11
C TRP A 96 -37.31 -3.25 15.84
N GLY A 97 -38.15 -3.40 16.86
CA GLY A 97 -37.97 -2.75 18.16
C GLY A 97 -37.61 -3.84 19.17
N ASN A 98 -37.12 -3.51 20.36
CA ASN A 98 -36.72 -4.46 21.43
C ASN A 98 -37.87 -5.32 22.01
N ASP A 99 -38.94 -5.53 21.26
CA ASP A 99 -40.10 -6.33 21.63
C ASP A 99 -40.12 -7.59 20.75
N HIS A 100 -39.44 -8.63 21.22
CA HIS A 100 -39.54 -9.98 20.70
C HIS A 100 -40.82 -10.66 21.19
N THR A 101 -41.99 -10.06 20.96
CA THR A 101 -43.28 -10.75 21.11
C THR A 101 -43.98 -10.89 19.76
N GLY A 102 -43.62 -11.97 19.05
CA GLY A 102 -44.63 -12.76 18.33
C GLY A 102 -45.15 -12.28 16.98
N HIS A 103 -44.43 -11.47 16.20
CA HIS A 103 -44.78 -11.23 14.80
C HIS A 103 -43.81 -11.95 13.86
N ASP A 104 -44.38 -12.85 13.05
CA ASP A 104 -43.70 -13.62 12.00
C ASP A 104 -42.65 -12.77 11.27
N GLN A 105 -41.44 -13.31 11.16
CA GLN A 105 -40.39 -12.70 10.36
C GLN A 105 -40.90 -12.53 8.92
N ILE A 106 -41.15 -11.28 8.51
CA ILE A 106 -41.64 -10.98 7.17
C ILE A 106 -40.47 -11.15 6.19
N TYR A 107 -40.47 -12.26 5.46
CA TYR A 107 -39.56 -12.50 4.35
C TYR A 107 -40.08 -11.73 3.14
N ILE A 108 -39.38 -10.68 2.72
CA ILE A 108 -39.73 -9.92 1.51
C ILE A 108 -38.71 -10.23 0.43
N LYS A 109 -39.18 -10.85 -0.66
CA LYS A 109 -38.38 -11.23 -1.82
C LYS A 109 -38.37 -10.16 -2.90
N LYS A 110 -39.46 -9.40 -3.03
CA LYS A 110 -39.65 -8.39 -4.07
C LYS A 110 -40.59 -7.28 -3.61
N ILE A 111 -40.26 -6.04 -3.99
CA ILE A 111 -41.15 -4.87 -3.81
C ILE A 111 -41.50 -4.32 -5.19
N ILE A 112 -42.76 -3.95 -5.40
CA ILE A 112 -43.28 -3.44 -6.68
C ILE A 112 -43.98 -2.12 -6.40
N PHE A 113 -43.53 -1.01 -6.98
CA PHE A 113 -44.23 0.26 -6.98
C PHE A 113 -44.93 0.45 -8.32
N ASN A 114 -46.27 0.36 -8.35
CA ASN A 114 -47.06 0.41 -9.59
C ASN A 114 -47.78 1.76 -9.83
N GLY A 115 -47.51 2.77 -8.99
CA GLY A 115 -47.99 4.13 -9.17
C GLY A 115 -47.08 5.15 -8.49
N LYS A 116 -47.16 6.43 -8.90
CA LYS A 116 -46.32 7.51 -8.36
C LYS A 116 -46.56 7.70 -6.87
N LEU A 117 -45.50 7.60 -6.07
CA LEU A 117 -45.53 7.61 -4.61
C LEU A 117 -44.63 8.72 -4.08
N GLN A 118 -45.21 9.76 -3.50
CA GLN A 118 -44.46 10.82 -2.83
C GLN A 118 -43.96 10.33 -1.48
N LEU A 119 -42.64 10.31 -1.28
CA LEU A 119 -42.01 9.88 -0.03
C LEU A 119 -42.01 10.98 1.05
N PRO A 120 -41.99 10.63 2.35
CA PRO A 120 -41.84 11.59 3.44
C PRO A 120 -40.43 12.20 3.45
N ALA A 121 -40.25 13.32 4.16
CA ALA A 121 -38.94 13.98 4.24
C ALA A 121 -37.84 13.11 4.88
N ASN A 122 -38.21 12.28 5.86
CA ASN A 122 -37.30 11.32 6.45
C ASN A 122 -37.53 9.94 5.83
N CYS A 123 -36.58 9.48 5.01
CA CYS A 123 -36.51 8.13 4.44
C CYS A 123 -35.43 7.26 5.08
N SER A 124 -34.94 7.64 6.27
CA SER A 124 -33.96 6.86 7.01
C SER A 124 -34.45 5.43 7.18
N TYR A 125 -33.64 4.44 6.79
CA TYR A 125 -33.98 3.02 6.93
C TYR A 125 -35.34 2.68 6.27
N LEU A 126 -35.58 3.18 5.05
CA LEU A 126 -36.79 2.82 4.30
C LEU A 126 -36.76 1.35 3.87
N PHE A 127 -35.65 0.83 3.36
CA PHE A 127 -35.43 -0.57 3.00
C PHE A 127 -34.25 -1.16 3.79
N PRO A 128 -34.36 -1.32 5.12
CA PRO A 128 -33.25 -1.81 5.92
C PRO A 128 -33.38 -3.31 6.15
N LYS A 129 -32.29 -4.05 5.99
CA LYS A 129 -32.17 -5.46 6.40
C LYS A 129 -33.21 -6.36 5.74
N LEU A 130 -33.58 -6.08 4.49
CA LEU A 130 -34.44 -6.97 3.71
C LEU A 130 -33.56 -8.06 3.09
N TYR A 131 -33.08 -8.98 3.92
CA TYR A 131 -32.05 -9.96 3.56
C TYR A 131 -32.37 -10.80 2.31
N ASP A 132 -33.65 -11.08 2.05
CA ASP A 132 -34.13 -11.86 0.92
C ASP A 132 -34.59 -11.00 -0.28
N LEU A 133 -34.54 -9.67 -0.16
CA LEU A 133 -35.00 -8.77 -1.22
C LEU A 133 -34.07 -8.92 -2.43
N THR A 134 -34.64 -9.37 -3.55
CA THR A 134 -33.89 -9.62 -4.79
C THR A 134 -34.09 -8.53 -5.85
N SER A 135 -35.24 -7.85 -5.84
CA SER A 135 -35.50 -6.72 -6.74
C SER A 135 -36.54 -5.74 -6.19
N ILE A 136 -36.42 -4.48 -6.63
CA ILE A 136 -37.41 -3.42 -6.46
C ILE A 136 -37.85 -2.97 -7.85
N ASP A 137 -39.08 -3.31 -8.22
CA ASP A 137 -39.63 -2.97 -9.52
C ASP A 137 -40.39 -1.63 -9.40
N GLY A 138 -40.25 -0.77 -10.40
CA GLY A 138 -40.92 0.54 -10.42
C GLY A 138 -40.34 1.55 -9.44
N ILE A 139 -39.07 1.42 -9.04
CA ILE A 139 -38.37 2.38 -8.16
C ILE A 139 -38.44 3.83 -8.68
N ASP A 140 -38.54 4.01 -10.00
CA ASP A 140 -38.74 5.28 -10.69
C ASP A 140 -40.10 5.96 -10.37
N ASN A 141 -40.99 5.26 -9.68
CA ASN A 141 -42.24 5.81 -9.19
C ASN A 141 -42.11 6.51 -7.84
N LEU A 142 -40.96 6.38 -7.16
CA LEU A 142 -40.70 7.09 -5.91
C LEU A 142 -40.34 8.56 -6.19
N ASP A 143 -41.20 9.47 -5.75
CA ASP A 143 -40.89 10.90 -5.74
C ASP A 143 -40.13 11.25 -4.45
N THR A 144 -38.84 11.49 -4.62
CA THR A 144 -37.86 11.82 -3.58
C THR A 144 -37.62 13.32 -3.42
N SER A 145 -38.33 14.19 -4.15
CA SER A 145 -38.08 15.64 -4.19
C SER A 145 -38.17 16.34 -2.83
N LYS A 146 -38.88 15.74 -1.87
CA LYS A 146 -39.04 16.25 -0.49
C LYS A 146 -38.11 15.60 0.54
N VAL A 147 -37.33 14.60 0.13
CA VAL A 147 -36.50 13.81 1.05
C VAL A 147 -35.28 14.62 1.48
N THR A 148 -35.04 14.67 2.80
CA THR A 148 -33.90 15.34 3.42
C THR A 148 -32.96 14.36 4.13
N ASN A 149 -33.42 13.14 4.44
CA ASN A 149 -32.63 12.11 5.09
C ASN A 149 -32.82 10.76 4.36
N MET A 150 -31.72 10.17 3.87
CA MET A 150 -31.67 8.85 3.23
C MET A 150 -30.75 7.88 4.00
N SER A 151 -30.49 8.15 5.28
CA SER A 151 -29.55 7.37 6.09
C SER A 151 -30.00 5.90 6.20
N GLY A 152 -29.16 4.94 5.82
CA GLY A 152 -29.49 3.52 5.90
C GLY A 152 -30.62 3.08 4.95
N MET A 153 -30.96 3.86 3.92
CA MET A 153 -32.14 3.62 3.08
C MET A 153 -32.18 2.22 2.46
N PHE A 154 -31.03 1.63 2.11
CA PHE A 154 -30.88 0.28 1.55
C PHE A 154 -29.90 -0.59 2.36
N SER A 155 -29.66 -0.23 3.63
CA SER A 155 -28.62 -0.88 4.45
C SER A 155 -28.93 -2.35 4.68
N ASP A 156 -27.94 -3.23 4.52
CA ASP A 156 -28.02 -4.67 4.77
C ASP A 156 -29.02 -5.43 3.86
N ASP A 157 -29.31 -4.92 2.66
CA ASP A 157 -30.10 -5.64 1.64
C ASP A 157 -29.23 -6.71 0.93
N LEU A 158 -28.90 -7.77 1.65
CA LEU A 158 -27.85 -8.76 1.29
C LEU A 158 -28.09 -9.51 -0.05
N SER A 159 -29.34 -9.63 -0.50
CA SER A 159 -29.71 -10.35 -1.74
C SER A 159 -30.01 -9.43 -2.93
N LEU A 160 -30.00 -8.11 -2.75
CA LEU A 160 -30.35 -7.16 -3.80
C LEU A 160 -29.24 -7.11 -4.84
N LYS A 161 -29.58 -7.30 -6.12
CA LYS A 161 -28.59 -7.48 -7.20
C LYS A 161 -28.28 -6.23 -8.01
N SER A 162 -29.26 -5.35 -8.15
CA SER A 162 -29.21 -4.18 -9.03
C SER A 162 -30.05 -3.06 -8.44
N LEU A 163 -29.51 -1.85 -8.48
CA LEU A 163 -30.19 -0.66 -8.00
C LEU A 163 -29.93 0.52 -8.95
N ASN A 164 -30.98 0.96 -9.66
CA ASN A 164 -30.92 2.13 -10.52
C ASN A 164 -31.63 3.30 -9.83
N LEU A 165 -30.88 4.30 -9.37
CA LEU A 165 -31.39 5.47 -8.64
C LEU A 165 -31.32 6.75 -9.48
N SER A 166 -31.18 6.65 -10.80
CA SER A 166 -31.03 7.83 -11.66
C SER A 166 -32.24 8.78 -11.65
N ASN A 167 -33.41 8.33 -11.19
CA ASN A 167 -34.61 9.15 -11.04
C ASN A 167 -34.74 9.81 -9.65
N PHE A 168 -33.82 9.55 -8.71
CA PHE A 168 -33.89 10.16 -7.40
C PHE A 168 -33.46 11.63 -7.48
N ASN A 169 -34.27 12.51 -6.90
CA ASN A 169 -33.91 13.90 -6.66
C ASN A 169 -33.31 14.03 -5.26
N THR A 170 -31.99 14.15 -5.18
CA THR A 170 -31.26 14.25 -3.91
C THR A 170 -30.89 15.68 -3.52
N SER A 171 -31.34 16.69 -4.26
CA SER A 171 -30.96 18.11 -4.06
C SER A 171 -31.36 18.71 -2.70
N ASN A 172 -32.19 18.01 -1.93
CA ASN A 172 -32.59 18.38 -0.57
C ASN A 172 -32.01 17.49 0.53
N VAL A 173 -31.28 16.43 0.16
CA VAL A 173 -30.74 15.45 1.09
C VAL A 173 -29.54 16.03 1.84
N ILE A 174 -29.56 15.87 3.16
CA ILE A 174 -28.52 16.34 4.08
C ILE A 174 -27.73 15.16 4.65
N ASP A 175 -28.38 14.01 4.82
CA ASP A 175 -27.81 12.82 5.45
C ASP A 175 -27.91 11.59 4.53
N MET A 176 -26.75 11.02 4.18
CA MET A 176 -26.60 9.79 3.39
C MET A 176 -25.78 8.72 4.14
N ASN A 177 -25.64 8.84 5.46
CA ASN A 177 -25.04 7.82 6.32
C ASN A 177 -25.52 6.42 5.92
N SER A 178 -24.60 5.49 5.66
CA SER A 178 -24.92 4.07 5.39
C SER A 178 -26.01 3.82 4.33
N MET A 179 -26.26 4.77 3.41
CA MET A 179 -27.41 4.71 2.49
C MET A 179 -27.46 3.41 1.69
N ILE A 180 -26.31 2.93 1.20
CA ILE A 180 -26.14 1.69 0.44
C ILE A 180 -25.00 0.90 1.11
N TYR A 181 -25.21 0.60 2.39
CA TYR A 181 -24.24 -0.14 3.20
C TYR A 181 -24.51 -1.64 3.17
N ASN A 182 -23.46 -2.45 2.99
CA ASN A 182 -23.50 -3.91 3.14
C ASN A 182 -24.50 -4.61 2.20
N CYS A 183 -24.68 -4.13 0.97
CA CYS A 183 -25.48 -4.82 -0.05
C CYS A 183 -24.62 -5.86 -0.79
N LYS A 184 -24.22 -6.95 -0.11
CA LYS A 184 -23.21 -7.92 -0.59
C LYS A 184 -23.49 -8.59 -1.94
N SER A 185 -24.74 -8.60 -2.42
CA SER A 185 -25.10 -9.15 -3.73
C SER A 185 -25.19 -8.11 -4.84
N LEU A 186 -25.03 -6.83 -4.53
CA LEU A 186 -25.20 -5.72 -5.47
C LEU A 186 -24.06 -5.73 -6.50
N THR A 187 -24.43 -5.89 -7.77
CA THR A 187 -23.49 -5.90 -8.90
C THR A 187 -23.62 -4.67 -9.81
N TYR A 188 -24.72 -3.93 -9.67
CA TYR A 188 -25.00 -2.73 -10.45
C TYR A 188 -25.61 -1.66 -9.56
N LEU A 189 -25.01 -0.48 -9.58
CA LEU A 189 -25.49 0.71 -8.89
C LEU A 189 -25.41 1.90 -9.84
N ASN A 190 -26.50 2.65 -9.98
CA ASN A 190 -26.48 3.92 -10.71
C ASN A 190 -26.93 5.07 -9.81
N ILE A 191 -25.97 5.92 -9.45
CA ILE A 191 -26.13 7.12 -8.62
C ILE A 191 -25.60 8.37 -9.35
N SER A 192 -25.43 8.29 -10.67
CA SER A 192 -24.82 9.35 -11.49
C SER A 192 -25.54 10.71 -11.40
N ASN A 193 -26.84 10.74 -11.08
CA ASN A 193 -27.62 11.99 -10.97
C ASN A 193 -27.68 12.56 -9.55
N PHE A 194 -26.93 12.02 -8.60
CA PHE A 194 -26.98 12.51 -7.22
C PHE A 194 -26.39 13.92 -7.11
N ASP A 195 -27.22 14.88 -6.72
CA ASP A 195 -26.81 16.16 -6.15
C ASP A 195 -26.49 15.94 -4.67
N THR A 196 -25.22 16.05 -4.30
CA THR A 196 -24.72 15.89 -2.92
C THR A 196 -24.31 17.21 -2.28
N SER A 197 -24.59 18.35 -2.92
CA SER A 197 -24.14 19.69 -2.49
C SER A 197 -24.65 20.16 -1.13
N LYS A 198 -25.62 19.45 -0.53
CA LYS A 198 -26.13 19.69 0.83
C LYS A 198 -25.76 18.61 1.84
N VAL A 199 -25.17 17.51 1.40
CA VAL A 199 -24.86 16.36 2.27
C VAL A 199 -23.71 16.71 3.21
N THR A 200 -23.89 16.39 4.49
CA THR A 200 -22.88 16.62 5.53
C THR A 200 -22.28 15.34 6.10
N ASP A 201 -22.97 14.21 6.00
CA ASP A 201 -22.56 12.90 6.51
C ASP A 201 -22.59 11.85 5.39
N MET A 202 -21.43 11.27 5.05
CA MET A 202 -21.26 10.19 4.08
C MET A 202 -20.65 8.94 4.73
N ARG A 203 -20.69 8.82 6.06
CA ARG A 203 -20.16 7.65 6.78
C ARG A 203 -20.77 6.37 6.25
N LEU A 204 -19.92 5.40 5.90
CA LEU A 204 -20.32 4.08 5.42
C LEU A 204 -21.29 4.10 4.22
N MET A 205 -21.46 5.24 3.53
CA MET A 205 -22.52 5.43 2.54
C MET A 205 -22.51 4.35 1.45
N LEU A 206 -21.33 3.94 1.01
CA LEU A 206 -21.10 2.98 -0.06
C LEU A 206 -20.25 1.77 0.39
N GLY A 207 -20.04 1.58 1.68
CA GLY A 207 -19.18 0.50 2.19
C GLY A 207 -19.84 -0.87 2.21
N TYR A 208 -19.01 -1.92 2.18
CA TYR A 208 -19.34 -3.34 2.28
C TYR A 208 -20.15 -3.89 1.09
N ASN A 209 -19.99 -3.30 -0.09
CA ASN A 209 -20.63 -3.75 -1.33
C ASN A 209 -19.69 -4.67 -2.11
N SER A 210 -19.33 -5.81 -1.49
CA SER A 210 -18.25 -6.70 -1.96
C SER A 210 -18.38 -7.25 -3.38
N LYS A 211 -19.54 -7.15 -4.06
CA LYS A 211 -19.75 -7.58 -5.46
C LYS A 211 -19.86 -6.44 -6.46
N LEU A 212 -19.85 -5.19 -6.01
CA LEU A 212 -19.85 -4.04 -6.91
C LEU A 212 -18.46 -3.94 -7.56
N SER A 213 -18.42 -3.86 -8.88
CA SER A 213 -17.16 -3.83 -9.65
C SER A 213 -16.87 -2.50 -10.32
N ASP A 214 -17.87 -1.63 -10.42
CA ASP A 214 -17.81 -0.32 -11.06
C ASP A 214 -18.67 0.66 -10.27
N LEU A 215 -18.18 1.89 -10.12
CA LEU A 215 -18.81 2.92 -9.32
C LEU A 215 -18.36 4.31 -9.79
N ASP A 216 -19.31 5.12 -10.23
CA ASP A 216 -19.09 6.50 -10.63
C ASP A 216 -19.54 7.47 -9.51
N VAL A 217 -18.58 8.18 -8.93
CA VAL A 217 -18.78 9.24 -7.91
C VAL A 217 -18.31 10.61 -8.41
N SER A 218 -18.08 10.78 -9.71
CA SER A 218 -17.53 12.00 -10.30
C SER A 218 -18.43 13.23 -10.15
N ASN A 219 -19.74 13.02 -9.96
CA ASN A 219 -20.73 14.08 -9.77
C ASN A 219 -20.88 14.52 -8.31
N PHE A 220 -20.16 13.91 -7.37
CA PHE A 220 -20.30 14.24 -5.96
C PHE A 220 -19.68 15.62 -5.64
N ASP A 221 -20.46 16.50 -5.00
CA ASP A 221 -19.98 17.71 -4.33
C ASP A 221 -19.83 17.41 -2.84
N THR A 222 -18.60 17.15 -2.41
CA THR A 222 -18.28 16.82 -1.02
C THR A 222 -17.90 18.04 -0.17
N SER A 223 -18.07 19.26 -0.67
CA SER A 223 -17.60 20.50 -0.02
C SER A 223 -18.26 20.84 1.33
N LYS A 224 -19.32 20.12 1.71
CA LYS A 224 -20.00 20.23 3.02
C LYS A 224 -19.83 19.01 3.91
N VAL A 225 -19.24 17.93 3.42
CA VAL A 225 -19.10 16.68 4.17
C VAL A 225 -18.08 16.87 5.29
N THR A 226 -18.47 16.44 6.50
CA THR A 226 -17.61 16.50 7.70
C THR A 226 -17.11 15.13 8.13
N ASP A 227 -17.74 14.06 7.67
CA ASP A 227 -17.38 12.69 8.01
C ASP A 227 -17.50 11.76 6.79
N MET A 228 -16.39 11.08 6.48
CA MET A 228 -16.26 10.10 5.39
C MET A 228 -15.83 8.72 5.91
N SER A 229 -15.97 8.46 7.22
CA SER A 229 -15.48 7.22 7.81
C SER A 229 -16.10 6.00 7.14
N GLY A 230 -15.27 5.08 6.66
CA GLY A 230 -15.69 3.84 6.02
C GLY A 230 -16.50 3.99 4.73
N MET A 231 -16.46 5.15 4.06
CA MET A 231 -17.27 5.41 2.86
C MET A 231 -17.15 4.32 1.78
N PHE A 232 -15.97 3.73 1.61
CA PHE A 232 -15.69 2.63 0.67
C PHE A 232 -15.06 1.40 1.36
N ASP A 233 -15.28 1.21 2.67
CA ASP A 233 -14.71 0.08 3.42
C ASP A 233 -15.23 -1.24 2.84
N ASN A 234 -14.38 -2.23 2.64
CA ASN A 234 -14.74 -3.59 2.23
C ASN A 234 -15.40 -3.70 0.82
N ASP A 235 -15.12 -2.74 -0.07
CA ASP A 235 -15.52 -2.79 -1.49
C ASP A 235 -14.50 -3.54 -2.36
N GLU A 236 -14.44 -4.85 -2.19
CA GLU A 236 -13.30 -5.66 -2.65
C GLU A 236 -13.17 -5.79 -4.19
N ASN A 237 -14.27 -5.60 -4.93
CA ASN A 237 -14.32 -5.84 -6.36
C ASN A 237 -14.15 -4.59 -7.24
N ILE A 238 -14.17 -3.40 -6.66
CA ILE A 238 -13.86 -2.16 -7.38
C ILE A 238 -12.33 -2.07 -7.55
N LYS A 239 -11.87 -1.89 -8.80
CA LYS A 239 -10.43 -1.82 -9.13
C LYS A 239 -9.95 -0.42 -9.47
N GLU A 240 -10.85 0.45 -9.91
CA GLU A 240 -10.60 1.84 -10.25
C GLU A 240 -11.71 2.70 -9.63
N LEU A 241 -11.34 3.79 -8.98
CA LEU A 241 -12.28 4.74 -8.39
C LEU A 241 -11.69 6.15 -8.52
N ASP A 242 -12.42 7.03 -9.21
CA ASP A 242 -12.03 8.43 -9.33
C ASP A 242 -12.64 9.25 -8.19
N VAL A 243 -11.78 9.69 -7.26
CA VAL A 243 -12.12 10.58 -6.14
C VAL A 243 -11.47 11.95 -6.30
N SER A 244 -10.96 12.29 -7.49
CA SER A 244 -10.19 13.51 -7.70
C SER A 244 -11.03 14.79 -7.57
N ASN A 245 -12.34 14.71 -7.72
CA ASN A 245 -13.29 15.81 -7.49
C ASN A 245 -13.59 16.09 -6.02
N PHE A 246 -13.17 15.23 -5.09
CA PHE A 246 -13.56 15.36 -3.68
C PHE A 246 -12.90 16.58 -3.03
N ASN A 247 -13.72 17.43 -2.41
CA ASN A 247 -13.28 18.52 -1.55
C ASN A 247 -13.39 18.09 -0.08
N THR A 248 -12.26 17.71 0.51
CA THR A 248 -12.20 17.21 1.88
C THR A 248 -11.89 18.27 2.95
N SER A 249 -11.88 19.56 2.60
CA SER A 249 -11.44 20.66 3.48
C SER A 249 -12.28 20.86 4.76
N LYS A 250 -13.40 20.15 4.90
CA LYS A 250 -14.25 20.12 6.11
C LYS A 250 -14.27 18.77 6.81
N VAL A 251 -13.67 17.74 6.24
CA VAL A 251 -13.69 16.39 6.78
C VAL A 251 -12.82 16.34 8.04
N THR A 252 -13.37 15.75 9.09
CA THR A 252 -12.71 15.57 10.39
C THR A 252 -12.40 14.11 10.70
N ASN A 253 -13.10 13.18 10.06
CA ASN A 253 -12.90 11.74 10.24
C ASN A 253 -12.78 11.05 8.86
N MET A 254 -11.65 10.35 8.65
CA MET A 254 -11.38 9.52 7.47
C MET A 254 -11.05 8.06 7.86
N SER A 255 -11.39 7.66 9.09
CA SER A 255 -11.16 6.30 9.56
C SER A 255 -11.77 5.29 8.59
N ARG A 256 -11.01 4.24 8.28
CA ARG A 256 -11.44 3.13 7.40
C ARG A 256 -11.91 3.52 5.99
N MET A 257 -11.72 4.77 5.53
CA MET A 257 -12.32 5.26 4.28
C MET A 257 -12.02 4.38 3.06
N PHE A 258 -10.80 3.81 2.99
CA PHE A 258 -10.34 2.92 1.92
C PHE A 258 -9.88 1.55 2.45
N ALA A 259 -10.41 1.13 3.60
CA ALA A 259 -10.07 -0.16 4.20
C ALA A 259 -10.61 -1.34 3.38
N ILE A 260 -9.84 -2.42 3.30
CA ILE A 260 -10.18 -3.70 2.68
C ILE A 260 -10.64 -3.50 1.21
N THR A 261 -9.90 -2.67 0.48
CA THR A 261 -10.13 -2.37 -0.94
C THR A 261 -9.04 -2.97 -1.82
N TYR A 262 -9.32 -3.10 -3.12
CA TYR A 262 -8.36 -3.61 -4.11
C TYR A 262 -8.17 -2.63 -5.29
N PHE A 263 -8.20 -1.32 -5.01
CA PHE A 263 -7.89 -0.30 -6.02
C PHE A 263 -6.46 -0.46 -6.53
N ASN A 264 -6.27 -0.40 -7.85
CA ASN A 264 -4.93 -0.49 -8.45
C ASN A 264 -4.10 0.78 -8.22
N SER A 265 -4.78 1.93 -8.17
CA SER A 265 -4.23 3.25 -7.91
C SER A 265 -5.30 4.13 -7.27
N LEU A 266 -4.87 5.18 -6.58
CA LEU A 266 -5.76 6.16 -5.95
C LEU A 266 -5.12 7.55 -6.04
N ASN A 267 -5.80 8.49 -6.68
CA ASN A 267 -5.33 9.88 -6.77
C ASN A 267 -5.90 10.70 -5.62
N LEU A 268 -5.05 11.01 -4.64
CA LEU A 268 -5.43 11.77 -3.43
C LEU A 268 -4.88 13.21 -3.43
N SER A 269 -4.40 13.71 -4.57
CA SER A 269 -3.71 15.02 -4.63
C SER A 269 -4.57 16.23 -4.23
N ASN A 270 -5.90 16.12 -4.33
CA ASN A 270 -6.84 17.18 -3.93
C ASN A 270 -7.36 17.04 -2.50
N PHE A 271 -6.94 16.01 -1.75
CA PHE A 271 -7.36 15.84 -0.37
C PHE A 271 -6.68 16.91 0.50
N ASP A 272 -7.50 17.75 1.13
CA ASP A 272 -7.11 18.59 2.25
C ASP A 272 -7.44 17.84 3.55
N THR A 273 -6.40 17.41 4.27
CA THR A 273 -6.54 16.68 5.54
C THR A 273 -6.30 17.56 6.77
N SER A 274 -6.17 18.87 6.61
CA SER A 274 -5.78 19.82 7.69
C SER A 274 -6.76 19.91 8.86
N LYS A 275 -7.95 19.31 8.75
CA LYS A 275 -8.96 19.20 9.81
C LYS A 275 -9.19 17.78 10.32
N VAL A 276 -8.56 16.78 9.70
CA VAL A 276 -8.75 15.38 10.06
C VAL A 276 -8.07 15.11 11.41
N THR A 277 -8.82 14.49 12.32
CA THR A 277 -8.34 14.08 13.65
C THR A 277 -8.18 12.57 13.77
N ASP A 278 -8.89 11.80 12.94
CA ASP A 278 -8.88 10.33 12.95
C ASP A 278 -8.61 9.77 11.54
N MET A 279 -7.52 8.99 11.42
CA MET A 279 -7.11 8.26 10.22
C MET A 279 -6.90 6.76 10.51
N ASN A 280 -7.46 6.24 11.61
CA ASN A 280 -7.25 4.83 11.94
C ASN A 280 -7.78 3.93 10.81
N HIS A 281 -7.06 2.86 10.53
CA HIS A 281 -7.37 1.90 9.47
C HIS A 281 -7.61 2.49 8.06
N MET A 282 -7.24 3.75 7.76
CA MET A 282 -7.65 4.43 6.52
C MET A 282 -7.32 3.63 5.25
N PHE A 283 -6.18 2.94 5.22
CA PHE A 283 -5.73 2.04 4.15
C PHE A 283 -5.53 0.60 4.64
N TYR A 284 -6.18 0.21 5.74
CA TYR A 284 -6.10 -1.14 6.29
C TYR A 284 -6.43 -2.17 5.22
N SER A 285 -5.54 -3.12 4.94
CA SER A 285 -5.75 -4.17 3.93
C SER A 285 -6.12 -3.64 2.53
N ALA A 286 -5.66 -2.44 2.16
CA ALA A 286 -5.80 -1.88 0.81
C ALA A 286 -4.84 -2.57 -0.19
N SER A 287 -5.02 -3.88 -0.36
CA SER A 287 -4.05 -4.78 -0.97
C SER A 287 -3.88 -4.57 -2.48
N GLY A 288 -4.71 -3.78 -3.16
CA GLY A 288 -4.53 -3.47 -4.59
C GLY A 288 -3.44 -2.43 -4.87
N LEU A 289 -3.14 -1.56 -3.90
CA LEU A 289 -2.29 -0.39 -4.11
C LEU A 289 -0.82 -0.80 -4.21
N LYS A 290 -0.15 -0.34 -5.26
CA LYS A 290 1.30 -0.54 -5.49
C LYS A 290 2.15 0.66 -5.09
N SER A 291 1.54 1.84 -5.08
CA SER A 291 2.16 3.10 -4.69
C SER A 291 1.10 4.02 -4.12
N LEU A 292 1.49 4.89 -3.19
CA LEU A 292 0.59 5.85 -2.58
C LEU A 292 1.32 7.19 -2.38
N ASP A 293 0.81 8.26 -3.00
CA ASP A 293 1.35 9.61 -2.83
C ASP A 293 0.55 10.37 -1.77
N LEU A 294 1.20 10.67 -0.65
CA LEU A 294 0.61 11.34 0.52
C LEU A 294 1.32 12.66 0.86
N ARG A 295 2.05 13.25 -0.09
CA ARG A 295 2.86 14.45 0.16
C ARG A 295 2.03 15.68 0.55
N ASN A 296 0.75 15.71 0.16
CA ASN A 296 -0.21 16.78 0.48
C ASN A 296 -0.94 16.58 1.82
N PHE A 297 -0.76 15.44 2.49
CA PHE A 297 -1.45 15.18 3.76
C PHE A 297 -0.86 16.06 4.87
N ASP A 298 -1.68 16.95 5.42
CA ASP A 298 -1.45 17.60 6.70
C ASP A 298 -2.02 16.71 7.81
N THR A 299 -1.14 16.11 8.60
CA THR A 299 -1.50 15.22 9.72
C THR A 299 -1.36 15.89 11.09
N SER A 300 -1.11 17.20 11.16
CA SER A 300 -0.81 17.95 12.40
C SER A 300 -1.94 17.98 13.45
N LYS A 301 -3.13 17.47 13.11
CA LYS A 301 -4.28 17.32 14.02
C LYS A 301 -4.67 15.87 14.29
N VAL A 302 -4.06 14.91 13.61
CA VAL A 302 -4.39 13.50 13.76
C VAL A 302 -3.91 12.99 15.12
N THR A 303 -4.79 12.31 15.84
CA THR A 303 -4.49 11.72 17.17
C THR A 303 -4.40 10.19 17.14
N ASP A 304 -5.01 9.54 16.14
CA ASP A 304 -5.02 8.09 15.97
C ASP A 304 -4.66 7.71 14.51
N MET A 305 -3.59 6.92 14.37
CA MET A 305 -3.12 6.31 13.11
C MET A 305 -3.00 4.78 13.23
N SER A 306 -3.64 4.18 14.23
CA SER A 306 -3.61 2.74 14.45
C SER A 306 -4.10 2.00 13.20
N TYR A 307 -3.40 0.92 12.84
CA TYR A 307 -3.67 0.09 11.66
C TYR A 307 -3.71 0.80 10.30
N MET A 308 -3.29 2.07 10.19
CA MET A 308 -3.52 2.89 8.99
C MET A 308 -3.03 2.24 7.68
N PHE A 309 -1.88 1.57 7.70
CA PHE A 309 -1.28 0.86 6.55
C PHE A 309 -1.12 -0.65 6.84
N ASN A 310 -1.84 -1.17 7.81
CA ASN A 310 -1.70 -2.58 8.17
C ASN A 310 -2.17 -3.46 7.02
N SER A 311 -1.37 -4.46 6.67
CA SER A 311 -1.66 -5.43 5.60
C SER A 311 -1.85 -4.82 4.21
N THR A 312 -1.20 -3.70 3.88
CA THR A 312 -1.15 -3.14 2.51
C THR A 312 -0.22 -3.95 1.59
N MET A 313 -0.62 -5.18 1.24
CA MET A 313 0.26 -6.25 0.74
C MET A 313 1.10 -5.93 -0.51
N ASN A 314 0.75 -4.93 -1.31
CA ASN A 314 1.43 -4.62 -2.57
C ASN A 314 2.22 -3.30 -2.58
N LEU A 315 2.22 -2.53 -1.49
CA LEU A 315 3.09 -1.36 -1.37
C LEU A 315 4.54 -1.80 -1.15
N THR A 316 5.48 -1.28 -1.95
CA THR A 316 6.93 -1.56 -1.79
C THR A 316 7.67 -0.41 -1.13
N ASP A 317 7.23 0.82 -1.38
CA ASP A 317 7.84 2.05 -0.88
C ASP A 317 6.76 2.95 -0.28
N LEU A 318 6.96 3.35 0.97
CA LEU A 318 6.07 4.28 1.66
C LEU A 318 6.86 5.44 2.24
N ASN A 319 6.67 6.62 1.63
CA ASN A 319 7.31 7.85 2.07
C ASN A 319 6.37 8.70 2.91
N LEU A 320 6.58 8.75 4.23
CA LEU A 320 5.77 9.52 5.17
C LEU A 320 6.51 10.73 5.75
N SER A 321 7.54 11.23 5.05
CA SER A 321 8.28 12.41 5.50
C SER A 321 7.45 13.69 5.53
N SER A 322 6.28 13.76 4.91
CA SER A 322 5.36 14.91 5.07
C SER A 322 4.58 14.90 6.38
N PHE A 323 4.53 13.77 7.10
CA PHE A 323 3.63 13.62 8.23
C PHE A 323 4.14 14.37 9.45
N ASP A 324 3.29 15.22 10.02
CA ASP A 324 3.44 15.75 11.38
C ASP A 324 2.69 14.85 12.35
N THR A 325 3.41 14.00 13.07
CA THR A 325 2.82 13.07 14.04
C THR A 325 2.83 13.60 15.47
N SER A 326 3.14 14.88 15.69
CA SER A 326 3.35 15.44 17.03
C SER A 326 2.14 15.35 17.95
N LYS A 327 0.93 15.13 17.43
CA LYS A 327 -0.29 14.91 18.22
C LYS A 327 -0.78 13.46 18.27
N VAL A 328 -0.13 12.56 17.54
CA VAL A 328 -0.54 11.17 17.47
C VAL A 328 -0.23 10.48 18.80
N THR A 329 -1.23 9.79 19.34
CA THR A 329 -1.15 9.05 20.60
C THR A 329 -1.13 7.53 20.38
N ASP A 330 -1.77 7.06 19.30
CA ASP A 330 -1.83 5.65 18.92
C ASP A 330 -1.35 5.43 17.48
N MET A 331 -0.34 4.57 17.32
CA MET A 331 0.19 4.05 16.05
C MET A 331 0.31 2.52 16.09
N SER A 332 -0.45 1.87 16.96
CA SER A 332 -0.41 0.42 17.09
C SER A 332 -0.74 -0.24 15.76
N TYR A 333 0.00 -1.30 15.45
CA TYR A 333 -0.18 -2.09 14.24
C TYR A 333 -0.05 -1.33 12.91
N MET A 334 0.40 -0.06 12.89
CA MET A 334 0.31 0.84 11.73
C MET A 334 0.86 0.25 10.42
N PHE A 335 1.96 -0.51 10.47
CA PHE A 335 2.61 -1.15 9.32
C PHE A 335 2.64 -2.68 9.44
N ALA A 336 1.91 -3.25 10.40
CA ALA A 336 1.96 -4.69 10.61
C ALA A 336 1.32 -5.47 9.47
N SER A 337 1.70 -6.74 9.36
CA SER A 337 1.16 -7.69 8.40
C SER A 337 0.42 -8.81 9.13
N TYR A 338 -0.90 -8.90 8.93
CA TYR A 338 -1.68 -10.05 9.35
C TYR A 338 -2.36 -10.63 8.12
N PRO A 339 -1.63 -11.42 7.33
CA PRO A 339 -2.25 -12.03 6.18
C PRO A 339 -3.40 -12.92 6.66
N SER A 340 -4.55 -12.81 6.02
CA SER A 340 -5.68 -13.71 6.22
C SER A 340 -5.35 -15.17 5.84
N SER A 341 -4.18 -15.41 5.25
CA SER A 341 -3.68 -16.68 4.77
C SER A 341 -2.19 -16.87 5.14
N PRO A 342 -1.75 -18.09 5.52
CA PRO A 342 -0.33 -18.38 5.75
C PRO A 342 0.50 -18.49 4.46
N ASP A 343 -0.10 -18.33 3.27
CA ASP A 343 0.64 -18.36 2.00
C ASP A 343 1.56 -17.12 1.87
N PRO A 344 2.88 -17.29 1.62
CA PRO A 344 3.86 -16.21 1.49
C PRO A 344 3.47 -15.11 0.50
N LYS A 345 2.62 -15.41 -0.49
CA LYS A 345 2.11 -14.44 -1.46
C LYS A 345 1.24 -13.34 -0.84
N PHE A 346 0.73 -13.56 0.37
CA PHE A 346 -0.09 -12.60 1.10
C PHE A 346 0.71 -11.83 2.16
N THR A 347 2.04 -11.96 2.21
CA THR A 347 2.89 -11.15 3.08
C THR A 347 3.02 -9.71 2.58
N ASN A 348 3.21 -8.76 3.50
CA ASN A 348 3.45 -7.36 3.13
C ASN A 348 4.73 -7.24 2.30
N LYS A 349 4.69 -6.51 1.18
CA LYS A 349 5.83 -6.30 0.28
C LYS A 349 6.60 -5.01 0.57
N LEU A 350 6.31 -4.35 1.69
CA LEU A 350 6.94 -3.09 2.03
C LEU A 350 8.45 -3.32 2.23
N GLU A 351 9.25 -2.73 1.35
CA GLU A 351 10.72 -2.83 1.37
C GLU A 351 11.33 -1.59 2.01
N LYS A 352 10.72 -0.43 1.77
CA LYS A 352 11.23 0.87 2.22
C LYS A 352 10.17 1.71 2.93
N LEU A 353 10.52 2.17 4.12
CA LEU A 353 9.67 3.03 4.93
C LEU A 353 10.43 4.28 5.40
N ASN A 354 9.86 5.46 5.14
CA ASN A 354 10.42 6.73 5.59
C ASN A 354 9.60 7.36 6.72
N LEU A 355 10.18 7.35 7.93
CA LEU A 355 9.61 7.94 9.15
C LEU A 355 10.41 9.17 9.64
N SER A 356 11.22 9.79 8.77
CA SER A 356 12.21 10.80 9.17
C SER A 356 11.65 12.02 9.91
N ASN A 357 10.37 12.35 9.70
CA ASN A 357 9.71 13.50 10.30
C ASN A 357 8.72 13.12 11.41
N PHE A 358 8.63 11.84 11.77
CA PHE A 358 7.75 11.41 12.86
C PHE A 358 8.25 11.98 14.18
N ASP A 359 7.37 12.75 14.82
CA ASP A 359 7.49 13.17 16.21
C ASP A 359 6.65 12.22 17.06
N MET A 360 7.31 11.30 17.75
CA MET A 360 6.67 10.27 18.58
C MET A 360 6.66 10.65 20.07
N SER A 361 6.87 11.93 20.41
CA SER A 361 6.93 12.40 21.80
C SER A 361 5.63 12.17 22.57
N ASN A 362 4.48 12.24 21.88
CA ASN A 362 3.14 12.02 22.45
C ASN A 362 2.59 10.60 22.21
N VAL A 363 3.31 9.74 21.50
CA VAL A 363 2.86 8.37 21.23
C VAL A 363 2.90 7.56 22.53
N THR A 364 1.73 7.09 22.95
CA THR A 364 1.56 6.23 24.12
C THR A 364 1.42 4.76 23.74
N ASN A 365 1.02 4.46 22.51
CA ASN A 365 0.84 3.10 22.00
C ASN A 365 1.45 2.96 20.59
N SER A 366 2.56 2.21 20.47
CA SER A 366 3.11 1.76 19.19
C SER A 366 3.23 0.23 19.15
N SER A 367 2.37 -0.47 19.90
CA SER A 367 2.39 -1.93 19.98
C SER A 367 2.23 -2.56 18.60
N ALA A 368 3.05 -3.56 18.32
CA ALA A 368 3.11 -4.32 17.09
C ALA A 368 3.18 -3.47 15.81
N MET A 369 3.68 -2.24 15.87
CA MET A 369 3.71 -1.29 14.74
C MET A 369 4.31 -1.88 13.46
N PHE A 370 5.38 -2.68 13.57
CA PHE A 370 6.05 -3.34 12.43
C PHE A 370 5.86 -4.86 12.39
N SER A 371 4.95 -5.39 13.21
CA SER A 371 4.81 -6.84 13.39
C SER A 371 4.62 -7.57 12.06
N LYS A 372 5.47 -8.58 11.81
CA LYS A 372 5.45 -9.45 10.62
C LYS A 372 5.71 -8.76 9.27
N ASP A 373 6.27 -7.55 9.25
CA ASP A 373 6.68 -6.87 8.02
C ASP A 373 8.06 -7.36 7.50
N SER A 374 8.15 -8.66 7.17
CA SER A 374 9.44 -9.34 6.96
C SER A 374 10.25 -8.90 5.73
N ASN A 375 9.66 -8.13 4.81
CA ASN A 375 10.33 -7.63 3.62
C ASN A 375 10.97 -6.25 3.83
N LEU A 376 10.67 -5.59 4.97
CA LEU A 376 11.19 -4.27 5.28
C LEU A 376 12.71 -4.35 5.43
N ASN A 377 13.42 -3.77 4.47
CA ASN A 377 14.87 -3.81 4.36
C ASN A 377 15.52 -2.43 4.40
N THR A 378 14.73 -1.36 4.29
CA THR A 378 15.17 0.02 4.37
C THR A 378 14.25 0.82 5.30
N LEU A 379 14.79 1.33 6.39
CA LEU A 379 14.06 2.15 7.37
C LEU A 379 14.77 3.48 7.56
N ILE A 380 14.05 4.60 7.36
CA ILE A 380 14.60 5.94 7.57
C ILE A 380 13.98 6.53 8.83
N LEU A 381 14.83 6.84 9.81
CA LEU A 381 14.45 7.33 11.13
C LEU A 381 14.98 8.74 11.37
N GLY A 382 14.16 9.56 12.01
CA GLY A 382 14.44 10.91 12.45
C GLY A 382 14.68 11.04 13.95
N LYS A 383 15.12 12.23 14.34
CA LYS A 383 15.58 12.55 15.70
C LYS A 383 14.51 12.40 16.79
N LYS A 384 13.23 12.45 16.40
CA LYS A 384 12.08 12.41 17.30
C LYS A 384 11.30 11.09 17.23
N ASN A 385 11.81 10.09 16.51
CA ASN A 385 11.30 8.74 16.66
C ASN A 385 11.55 8.25 18.08
N LYS A 386 10.55 7.55 18.62
CA LYS A 386 10.56 6.98 19.96
C LYS A 386 9.74 5.71 19.91
N PHE A 387 10.34 4.59 20.29
CA PHE A 387 9.69 3.30 20.25
C PHE A 387 9.38 2.86 21.67
N VAL A 388 8.15 2.36 21.90
CA VAL A 388 7.80 1.72 23.18
C VAL A 388 8.05 0.21 23.09
N GLU A 389 8.01 -0.47 24.24
CA GLU A 389 8.08 -1.93 24.28
C GLU A 389 7.04 -2.55 23.35
N ASN A 390 7.39 -3.69 22.74
CA ASN A 390 6.55 -4.43 21.78
C ASN A 390 6.24 -3.67 20.48
N THR A 391 7.12 -2.79 19.99
CA THR A 391 6.95 -2.19 18.64
C THR A 391 7.18 -3.23 17.51
N ASN A 392 7.89 -4.34 17.81
CA ASN A 392 8.05 -5.54 16.97
C ASN A 392 8.65 -5.30 15.57
N LEU A 393 9.79 -4.61 15.46
CA LEU A 393 10.56 -4.59 14.21
C LEU A 393 11.04 -6.01 13.87
N PRO A 394 10.73 -6.55 12.68
CA PRO A 394 11.10 -7.92 12.32
C PRO A 394 12.61 -8.14 12.34
N SER A 395 13.04 -9.31 12.77
CA SER A 395 14.45 -9.70 12.72
C SER A 395 14.96 -9.69 11.28
N VAL A 396 16.14 -9.13 11.07
CA VAL A 396 16.80 -9.19 9.77
C VAL A 396 17.16 -10.66 9.45
N PRO A 397 16.97 -11.14 8.22
CA PRO A 397 17.37 -12.49 7.83
C PRO A 397 18.89 -12.74 7.96
N THR A 398 19.28 -13.97 8.27
CA THR A 398 20.67 -14.45 8.20
C THR A 398 20.96 -15.23 6.91
N THR A 399 19.96 -15.35 6.03
CA THR A 399 20.01 -15.99 4.72
C THR A 399 20.40 -14.98 3.63
N ASP A 400 20.64 -15.45 2.41
CA ASP A 400 20.72 -14.60 1.21
C ASP A 400 21.75 -13.46 1.27
N GLY A 401 22.88 -13.70 1.94
CA GLY A 401 23.96 -12.73 2.04
C GLY A 401 23.81 -11.69 3.14
N TYR A 402 22.89 -11.84 4.10
CA TYR A 402 22.71 -10.91 5.23
C TYR A 402 23.16 -11.49 6.58
N GLN A 403 23.63 -10.63 7.50
CA GLN A 403 24.18 -11.02 8.81
C GLN A 403 23.17 -11.01 9.96
N GLY A 404 21.88 -10.81 9.67
CA GLY A 404 20.85 -10.73 10.71
C GLY A 404 20.86 -9.43 11.54
N LYS A 405 21.42 -8.34 10.98
CA LYS A 405 21.46 -7.02 11.63
C LYS A 405 21.07 -5.89 10.68
N TRP A 406 20.55 -4.81 11.22
CA TRP A 406 20.42 -3.51 10.56
C TRP A 406 21.75 -2.77 10.60
N GLN A 407 22.09 -2.02 9.55
CA GLN A 407 23.28 -1.18 9.46
C GLN A 407 22.86 0.27 9.16
N ASN A 408 23.38 1.23 9.92
CA ASN A 408 23.20 2.65 9.59
C ASN A 408 24.11 3.01 8.40
N THR A 409 23.53 3.34 7.25
CA THR A 409 24.28 3.68 6.03
C THR A 409 24.29 5.18 5.74
N LYS A 410 23.42 5.97 6.37
CA LYS A 410 23.40 7.44 6.21
C LYS A 410 23.03 8.12 7.52
N GLY A 411 23.85 9.07 7.95
CA GLY A 411 23.63 9.81 9.19
C GLY A 411 22.49 10.83 9.12
N PRO A 412 22.23 11.58 10.21
CA PRO A 412 21.17 12.58 10.25
C PRO A 412 21.33 13.72 9.23
N ALA A 413 22.57 13.98 8.79
CA ALA A 413 22.89 14.97 7.77
C ALA A 413 22.80 14.42 6.33
N GLY A 414 22.38 13.16 6.16
CA GLY A 414 22.30 12.47 4.87
C GLY A 414 23.66 12.06 4.30
N ASN A 415 24.75 12.26 5.06
CA ASN A 415 26.08 11.82 4.69
C ASN A 415 26.16 10.29 4.74
N ASN A 416 26.78 9.69 3.72
CA ASN A 416 27.05 8.25 3.73
C ASN A 416 27.96 7.91 4.93
N ILE A 417 27.58 6.87 5.66
CA ILE A 417 28.37 6.30 6.76
C ILE A 417 28.90 4.96 6.27
N ASN A 418 30.18 4.93 5.92
CA ASN A 418 30.88 3.68 5.64
C ASN A 418 31.13 2.98 6.97
N ASN A 419 30.86 1.66 7.05
CA ASN A 419 30.96 0.87 8.28
C ASN A 419 30.15 1.43 9.46
N GLY A 420 28.93 1.91 9.19
CA GLY A 420 28.06 2.35 10.28
C GLY A 420 27.71 1.22 11.23
N ASN A 421 27.42 1.59 12.48
CA ASN A 421 27.07 0.65 13.54
C ASN A 421 25.93 -0.28 13.10
N THR A 422 26.03 -1.54 13.55
CA THR A 422 25.02 -2.56 13.30
C THR A 422 24.22 -2.86 14.56
N TYR A 423 22.95 -3.23 14.38
CA TYR A 423 21.98 -3.43 15.46
C TYR A 423 21.11 -4.64 15.16
N THR A 424 20.77 -5.45 16.18
CA THR A 424 19.59 -6.31 16.03
C THR A 424 18.33 -5.43 15.96
N SER A 425 17.21 -5.98 15.53
CA SER A 425 15.95 -5.23 15.49
C SER A 425 15.53 -4.74 16.88
N ASP A 426 15.76 -5.54 17.92
CA ASP A 426 15.46 -5.17 19.31
C ASP A 426 16.40 -4.05 19.81
N ASP A 427 17.71 -4.14 19.54
CA ASP A 427 18.69 -3.12 19.94
C ASP A 427 18.46 -1.78 19.23
N LEU A 428 18.02 -1.84 17.96
CA LEU A 428 17.74 -0.64 17.18
C LEU A 428 16.61 0.17 17.80
N LEU A 429 15.57 -0.50 18.31
CA LEU A 429 14.40 0.16 18.87
C LEU A 429 14.56 0.54 20.35
N THR A 430 15.10 -0.37 21.17
CA THR A 430 15.12 -0.23 22.64
C THR A 430 15.99 0.94 23.11
N ASP A 431 17.15 1.12 22.48
CA ASP A 431 18.12 2.18 22.83
C ASP A 431 18.15 3.31 21.80
N TYR A 432 17.05 3.52 21.07
CA TYR A 432 17.02 4.55 20.04
C TYR A 432 17.12 5.96 20.65
N THR A 433 18.13 6.71 20.23
CA THR A 433 18.38 8.09 20.65
C THR A 433 18.51 9.02 19.43
N SER A 434 18.33 10.34 19.63
CA SER A 434 18.26 11.31 18.51
C SER A 434 19.51 11.38 17.60
N ASP A 435 20.68 10.99 18.10
CA ASP A 435 21.94 10.88 17.37
C ASP A 435 21.97 9.67 16.41
N ARG A 436 21.07 8.71 16.60
CA ARG A 436 20.83 7.55 15.73
C ARG A 436 19.84 7.86 14.59
N ALA A 437 19.51 9.13 14.33
CA ALA A 437 18.77 9.48 13.12
C ALA A 437 19.57 9.09 11.86
N GLY A 438 18.90 8.53 10.86
CA GLY A 438 19.59 8.02 9.69
C GLY A 438 18.80 7.03 8.84
N THR A 439 19.47 6.49 7.84
CA THR A 439 18.96 5.41 6.98
C THR A 439 19.57 4.09 7.42
N TYR A 440 18.71 3.13 7.72
CA TYR A 440 19.07 1.78 8.12
C TYR A 440 18.73 0.81 7.01
N THR A 441 19.68 -0.04 6.62
CA THR A 441 19.47 -1.13 5.67
C THR A 441 19.90 -2.47 6.26
N TRP A 442 19.45 -3.59 5.70
CA TRP A 442 19.99 -4.89 6.13
C TRP A 442 21.50 -4.97 5.89
N SER A 443 22.24 -5.39 6.92
CA SER A 443 23.69 -5.56 6.90
C SER A 443 24.06 -6.79 6.10
N LYS A 444 24.86 -6.61 5.05
CA LYS A 444 25.37 -7.72 4.24
C LYS A 444 26.49 -8.48 4.96
N LYS A 445 26.67 -9.75 4.60
CA LYS A 445 27.85 -10.55 4.91
C LYS A 445 29.01 -9.95 4.12
N SER A 446 30.16 -9.77 4.77
CA SER A 446 31.39 -9.26 4.18
C SER A 446 31.92 -10.06 2.97
N ASN A 447 31.23 -11.12 2.50
CA ASN A 447 31.68 -12.08 1.49
C ASN A 447 30.66 -12.27 0.35
N ASP A 448 29.88 -11.25 -0.05
CA ASP A 448 29.01 -11.35 -1.23
C ASP A 448 29.87 -11.64 -2.48
N VAL A 449 29.53 -12.67 -3.25
CA VAL A 449 30.38 -13.22 -4.33
C VAL A 449 30.64 -12.19 -5.44
N SER A 450 29.74 -11.23 -5.62
CA SER A 450 29.94 -10.10 -6.55
C SER A 450 31.06 -9.18 -6.10
N ASP A 451 31.12 -8.87 -4.81
CA ASP A 451 32.12 -7.98 -4.23
C ASP A 451 33.48 -8.68 -4.19
N LEU A 452 33.49 -9.99 -3.93
CA LEU A 452 34.69 -10.83 -4.02
C LEU A 452 35.24 -10.96 -5.44
N LYS A 453 34.37 -11.03 -6.47
CA LYS A 453 34.81 -11.08 -7.86
C LYS A 453 35.36 -9.73 -8.33
N ASP A 454 34.71 -8.63 -7.96
CA ASP A 454 35.20 -7.28 -8.25
C ASP A 454 36.52 -7.01 -7.52
N LEU A 455 36.61 -7.39 -6.25
CA LEU A 455 37.81 -7.30 -5.44
C LEU A 455 38.95 -8.20 -5.94
N TYR A 456 38.66 -9.46 -6.27
CA TYR A 456 39.60 -10.37 -6.92
C TYR A 456 40.14 -9.77 -8.22
N ASN A 457 39.26 -9.22 -9.07
CA ASN A 457 39.67 -8.58 -10.31
C ASN A 457 40.54 -7.35 -10.05
N LYS A 458 40.19 -6.49 -9.08
CA LYS A 458 41.00 -5.31 -8.69
C LYS A 458 42.39 -5.71 -8.20
N VAL A 459 42.49 -6.66 -7.27
CA VAL A 459 43.77 -7.13 -6.73
C VAL A 459 44.59 -7.87 -7.78
N LYS A 460 43.96 -8.72 -8.60
CA LYS A 460 44.60 -9.41 -9.72
C LYS A 460 45.19 -8.42 -10.71
N LEU A 461 44.47 -7.33 -11.01
CA LEU A 461 44.95 -6.26 -11.86
C LEU A 461 46.23 -5.65 -11.27
N SER A 462 46.20 -5.26 -9.99
CA SER A 462 47.35 -4.68 -9.28
C SER A 462 48.57 -5.61 -9.27
N ILE A 463 48.38 -6.91 -9.01
CA ILE A 463 49.48 -7.89 -8.99
C ILE A 463 50.01 -8.16 -10.42
N SER A 464 49.15 -8.31 -11.43
CA SER A 464 49.57 -8.59 -12.81
C SER A 464 50.45 -7.49 -13.41
N TYR A 465 50.27 -6.26 -12.93
CA TYR A 465 51.03 -5.11 -13.38
C TYR A 465 52.38 -4.96 -12.66
N SER A 466 52.56 -5.44 -11.43
CA SER A 466 53.86 -5.42 -10.71
C SER A 466 54.95 -6.40 -11.23
N GLY A 467 54.90 -6.73 -12.52
CA GLY A 467 55.47 -7.89 -13.25
C GLY A 467 56.98 -8.20 -13.21
N SER A 468 57.65 -8.03 -12.08
CA SER A 468 58.92 -8.73 -11.76
C SER A 468 59.04 -9.10 -10.28
N MET A 469 58.37 -8.38 -9.37
CA MET A 469 58.41 -8.67 -7.91
C MET A 469 57.57 -9.89 -7.49
N PHE A 470 56.47 -10.17 -8.19
CA PHE A 470 55.51 -11.21 -7.80
C PHE A 470 55.43 -12.41 -8.77
N ASN A 471 56.15 -12.33 -9.89
CA ASN A 471 56.12 -13.30 -11.00
C ASN A 471 57.46 -14.02 -11.24
N SER A 472 58.43 -13.95 -10.32
CA SER A 472 59.69 -14.66 -10.52
C SER A 472 59.50 -16.19 -10.47
N GLN A 473 60.20 -16.88 -11.38
CA GLN A 473 60.27 -18.34 -11.44
C GLN A 473 60.84 -18.94 -10.13
N PRO A 474 60.67 -20.25 -9.87
CA PRO A 474 61.16 -20.91 -8.66
C PRO A 474 62.70 -20.89 -8.60
N GLY A 475 63.29 -19.81 -8.11
CA GLY A 475 64.75 -19.64 -8.06
C GLY A 475 65.21 -18.29 -7.53
N ASP A 476 64.52 -17.20 -7.85
CA ASP A 476 64.89 -15.86 -7.38
C ASP A 476 64.19 -15.55 -6.05
N SER A 477 64.63 -16.26 -5.02
CA SER A 477 64.10 -16.16 -3.66
C SER A 477 64.49 -14.85 -2.99
N MET A 478 63.57 -13.88 -2.95
CA MET A 478 63.28 -13.18 -1.70
C MET A 478 62.05 -13.82 -1.05
N LYS A 479 62.28 -14.88 -0.24
CA LYS A 479 61.38 -15.35 0.85
C LYS A 479 59.86 -15.45 0.59
N TYR A 480 59.38 -16.27 -0.35
CA TYR A 480 57.93 -16.57 -0.46
C TYR A 480 57.54 -18.05 -0.31
N LYS A 481 58.51 -18.97 -0.15
CA LYS A 481 58.21 -20.40 -0.20
C LYS A 481 57.44 -20.94 1.03
N ASP A 482 57.49 -20.25 2.18
CA ASP A 482 57.01 -20.81 3.44
C ASP A 482 55.59 -20.38 3.86
N GLU A 483 55.05 -19.26 3.35
CA GLU A 483 53.74 -18.70 3.81
C GLU A 483 52.51 -19.18 3.02
N PHE A 484 52.67 -19.57 1.74
CA PHE A 484 51.56 -19.97 0.85
C PHE A 484 51.78 -21.34 0.18
N ASN A 485 52.34 -22.30 0.93
CA ASN A 485 52.60 -23.66 0.43
C ASN A 485 53.41 -23.69 -0.88
N GLY A 486 54.41 -22.81 -1.01
CA GLY A 486 55.27 -22.72 -2.20
C GLY A 486 54.66 -22.03 -3.44
N ARG A 487 53.45 -21.44 -3.35
CA ARG A 487 52.84 -20.68 -4.44
C ARG A 487 53.38 -19.24 -4.51
N SER A 488 53.42 -18.65 -5.71
CA SER A 488 53.55 -17.19 -5.86
C SER A 488 52.30 -16.50 -5.31
N MET A 489 52.38 -15.22 -4.97
CA MET A 489 51.23 -14.47 -4.47
C MET A 489 50.05 -14.46 -5.45
N PHE A 490 50.34 -14.33 -6.75
CA PHE A 490 49.33 -14.49 -7.80
C PHE A 490 48.76 -15.91 -7.83
N GLY A 491 49.61 -16.94 -7.72
CA GLY A 491 49.19 -18.33 -7.67
C GLY A 491 48.39 -18.69 -6.41
N ALA A 492 48.64 -18.02 -5.28
CA ALA A 492 47.89 -18.15 -4.05
C ALA A 492 46.53 -17.44 -4.16
N LEU A 493 46.48 -16.24 -4.76
CA LEU A 493 45.24 -15.51 -5.03
C LEU A 493 44.31 -16.30 -5.97
N ASP A 494 44.84 -16.79 -7.10
CA ASP A 494 44.08 -17.61 -8.06
C ASP A 494 43.64 -18.94 -7.44
N TYR A 495 44.49 -19.58 -6.65
CA TYR A 495 44.13 -20.82 -5.97
C TYR A 495 43.02 -20.60 -4.93
N ALA A 496 43.15 -19.59 -4.09
CA ALA A 496 42.17 -19.27 -3.05
C ALA A 496 40.81 -18.90 -3.66
N TYR A 497 40.80 -18.07 -4.72
CA TYR A 497 39.57 -17.71 -5.43
C TYR A 497 38.92 -18.93 -6.09
N ASN A 498 39.67 -19.73 -6.86
CA ASN A 498 39.11 -20.89 -7.56
C ASN A 498 38.74 -22.06 -6.63
N SER A 499 39.32 -22.11 -5.43
CA SER A 499 39.01 -23.13 -4.41
C SER A 499 37.93 -22.66 -3.41
N ASN A 500 37.38 -21.45 -3.58
CA ASN A 500 36.46 -20.80 -2.63
C ASN A 500 37.02 -20.74 -1.18
N ASN A 501 38.34 -20.63 -1.03
CA ASN A 501 38.99 -20.51 0.27
C ASN A 501 39.11 -19.03 0.67
N TYR A 502 38.04 -18.50 1.27
CA TYR A 502 37.90 -17.06 1.55
C TYR A 502 38.91 -16.53 2.57
N ASP A 503 39.23 -17.31 3.61
CA ASP A 503 40.22 -16.91 4.62
C ASP A 503 41.62 -16.81 4.00
N GLU A 504 41.97 -17.76 3.11
CA GLU A 504 43.23 -17.69 2.35
C GLU A 504 43.22 -16.53 1.36
N LEU A 505 42.09 -16.23 0.71
CA LEU A 505 41.95 -15.10 -0.22
C LEU A 505 42.19 -13.77 0.50
N ILE A 506 41.52 -13.54 1.64
CA ILE A 506 41.66 -12.32 2.45
C ILE A 506 43.09 -12.18 2.96
N LYS A 507 43.69 -13.27 3.43
CA LYS A 507 45.08 -13.28 3.88
C LYS A 507 46.05 -12.90 2.75
N VAL A 508 45.90 -13.50 1.56
CA VAL A 508 46.72 -13.15 0.38
C VAL A 508 46.55 -11.67 0.03
N MET A 509 45.34 -11.12 0.12
CA MET A 509 45.08 -9.70 -0.17
C MET A 509 45.72 -8.76 0.86
N HIS A 510 45.63 -9.06 2.16
CA HIS A 510 46.31 -8.29 3.20
C HIS A 510 47.83 -8.28 3.02
N ASP A 511 48.43 -9.45 2.76
CA ASP A 511 49.87 -9.56 2.53
C ASP A 511 50.30 -8.86 1.24
N SER A 512 49.45 -8.84 0.21
CA SER A 512 49.69 -8.08 -1.03
C SER A 512 49.77 -6.59 -0.74
N ILE A 513 48.77 -6.05 -0.03
CA ILE A 513 48.69 -4.63 0.31
C ILE A 513 49.85 -4.19 1.19
N LYS A 514 50.18 -5.00 2.21
CA LYS A 514 51.32 -4.74 3.11
C LYS A 514 52.62 -4.59 2.32
N LYS A 515 52.87 -5.51 1.38
CA LYS A 515 54.08 -5.49 0.55
C LYS A 515 54.07 -4.34 -0.45
N THR A 516 52.91 -3.97 -1.00
CA THR A 516 52.78 -2.75 -1.81
C THR A 516 53.15 -1.50 -0.99
N HIS A 517 52.69 -1.40 0.25
CA HIS A 517 53.07 -0.31 1.14
C HIS A 517 54.58 -0.29 1.44
N GLU A 518 55.17 -1.44 1.80
CA GLU A 518 56.62 -1.55 2.02
C GLU A 518 57.46 -1.16 0.79
N SER A 519 57.00 -1.54 -0.41
CA SER A 519 57.62 -1.14 -1.68
C SER A 519 57.52 0.37 -1.92
N ILE A 520 56.37 1.00 -1.65
CA ILE A 520 56.22 2.47 -1.75
C ILE A 520 57.16 3.17 -0.75
N CYS A 521 57.28 2.66 0.47
CA CYS A 521 58.15 3.22 1.49
C CYS A 521 59.65 3.06 1.19
N SER A 522 60.03 2.13 0.30
CA SER A 522 61.42 1.85 -0.06
C SER A 522 61.87 2.48 -1.38
N LEU A 523 61.00 3.23 -2.06
CA LEU A 523 61.30 3.91 -3.32
C LEU A 523 62.52 4.83 -3.20
N GLN A 524 63.45 4.70 -4.15
CA GLN A 524 64.62 5.55 -4.25
C GLN A 524 64.30 6.78 -5.10
N VAL A 525 64.51 7.95 -4.50
CA VAL A 525 64.36 9.25 -5.17
C VAL A 525 65.67 9.57 -5.88
N ASN A 526 65.61 9.89 -7.17
CA ASN A 526 66.73 10.43 -7.91
C ASN A 526 67.01 11.86 -7.43
N GLU A 527 67.98 12.00 -6.52
CA GLU A 527 68.29 13.26 -5.86
C GLU A 527 68.70 14.37 -6.84
N ALA A 528 69.41 14.00 -7.92
CA ALA A 528 69.81 14.95 -8.94
C ALA A 528 68.60 15.55 -9.67
N LYS A 529 67.61 14.70 -10.00
CA LYS A 529 66.40 15.13 -10.70
C LYS A 529 65.42 15.87 -9.77
N ALA A 530 65.29 15.43 -8.52
CA ALA A 530 64.50 16.13 -7.51
C ALA A 530 65.03 17.55 -7.26
N LYS A 531 66.35 17.72 -7.22
CA LYS A 531 67.00 19.03 -7.05
C LYS A 531 66.82 19.95 -8.27
N GLU A 532 66.87 19.40 -9.49
CA GLU A 532 66.58 20.14 -10.73
C GLU A 532 65.17 20.75 -10.73
N LEU A 533 64.20 20.05 -10.15
CA LEU A 533 62.80 20.47 -10.06
C LEU A 533 62.47 21.27 -8.79
N GLY A 534 63.46 21.56 -7.94
CA GLY A 534 63.27 22.33 -6.70
C GLY A 534 62.48 21.60 -5.61
N LEU A 535 62.45 20.27 -5.62
CA LEU A 535 61.68 19.46 -4.68
C LEU A 535 62.44 19.23 -3.37
N ASN A 536 61.72 19.24 -2.25
CA ASN A 536 62.25 18.80 -0.95
C ASN A 536 62.10 17.27 -0.83
N ILE A 537 63.23 16.56 -0.86
CA ILE A 537 63.28 15.09 -0.87
C ILE A 537 62.74 14.50 0.43
N ASP A 538 63.04 15.10 1.58
CA ASP A 538 62.60 14.61 2.88
C ASP A 538 61.09 14.76 3.05
N GLN A 539 60.54 15.90 2.59
CA GLN A 539 59.09 16.11 2.55
C GLN A 539 58.40 15.14 1.59
N LEU A 540 58.98 14.89 0.42
CA LEU A 540 58.45 13.96 -0.57
C LEU A 540 58.37 12.53 -0.02
N LYS A 541 59.42 12.08 0.68
CA LYS A 541 59.44 10.77 1.35
C LYS A 541 58.42 10.70 2.49
N ALA A 542 58.31 11.75 3.30
CA ALA A 542 57.33 11.82 4.37
C ALA A 542 55.88 11.80 3.84
N ASP A 543 55.61 12.50 2.75
CA ASP A 543 54.29 12.53 2.12
C ASP A 543 53.94 11.19 1.47
N LEU A 544 54.89 10.48 0.85
CA LEU A 544 54.67 9.12 0.33
C LEU A 544 54.28 8.13 1.43
N VAL A 545 54.97 8.15 2.57
CA VAL A 545 54.65 7.29 3.72
C VAL A 545 53.28 7.66 4.29
N LYS A 546 53.00 8.96 4.43
CA LYS A 546 51.72 9.47 4.95
C LYS A 546 50.55 9.16 4.03
N ASP A 547 50.73 9.19 2.72
CA ASP A 547 49.66 8.96 1.74
C ASP A 547 49.43 7.46 1.47
N SER A 548 50.35 6.58 1.88
CA SER A 548 50.30 5.13 1.64
C SER A 548 49.91 4.28 2.86
N VAL A 549 49.52 4.89 3.99
CA VAL A 549 49.28 4.30 5.34
C VAL A 549 48.93 2.79 5.35
N PRO A 550 49.66 1.94 6.09
CA PRO A 550 49.29 0.55 6.29
C PRO A 550 48.21 0.43 7.38
N TYR A 551 47.22 -0.44 7.15
CA TYR A 551 46.14 -0.75 8.09
C TYR A 551 46.62 -1.56 9.29
N ASP A 552 45.95 -1.40 10.44
CA ASP A 552 46.15 -2.27 11.61
C ASP A 552 45.44 -3.62 11.35
N TYR A 553 46.24 -4.63 11.03
CA TYR A 553 45.81 -5.99 10.65
C TYR A 553 45.18 -6.80 11.78
N SER A 554 44.86 -6.20 12.93
CA SER A 554 44.32 -6.91 14.10
C SER A 554 42.83 -7.29 14.01
N GLN A 555 42.13 -6.95 12.93
CA GLN A 555 40.75 -7.41 12.69
C GLN A 555 40.66 -8.22 11.38
N ASP A 556 40.55 -9.54 11.53
CA ASP A 556 40.41 -10.48 10.41
C ASP A 556 39.09 -10.25 9.65
N ASN A 557 39.16 -10.28 8.31
CA ASN A 557 38.04 -10.33 7.34
C ASN A 557 37.32 -9.03 6.91
N ASP A 558 37.97 -7.85 6.93
CA ASP A 558 37.39 -6.58 6.45
C ASP A 558 37.70 -6.27 4.96
N ILE A 559 36.76 -6.60 4.05
CA ILE A 559 36.84 -6.28 2.62
C ILE A 559 36.79 -4.77 2.34
N ASP A 560 36.05 -4.00 3.12
CA ASP A 560 35.93 -2.55 2.92
C ASP A 560 37.24 -1.84 3.29
N GLY A 561 37.92 -2.33 4.33
CA GLY A 561 39.28 -1.93 4.70
C GLY A 561 40.29 -2.18 3.57
N ILE A 562 40.18 -3.32 2.88
CA ILE A 562 41.01 -3.67 1.72
C ILE A 562 40.72 -2.72 0.54
N ASN A 563 39.44 -2.48 0.21
CA ASN A 563 39.04 -1.56 -0.87
C ASN A 563 39.57 -0.14 -0.65
N LYS A 564 39.45 0.37 0.58
CA LYS A 564 39.94 1.71 0.94
C LYS A 564 41.46 1.85 0.75
N GLN A 565 42.22 0.80 1.04
CA GLN A 565 43.68 0.80 0.85
C GLN A 565 44.05 0.79 -0.64
N LEU A 566 43.33 0.00 -1.44
CA LEU A 566 43.51 -0.01 -2.89
C LEU A 566 43.21 1.37 -3.51
N ASP A 567 42.15 2.05 -3.05
CA ASP A 567 41.83 3.42 -3.49
C ASP A 567 42.90 4.43 -3.05
N SER A 568 43.47 4.27 -1.85
CA SER A 568 44.58 5.10 -1.37
C SER A 568 45.80 4.97 -2.27
N PHE A 569 46.17 3.74 -2.67
CA PHE A 569 47.27 3.53 -3.61
C PHE A 569 46.98 4.11 -5.00
N ALA A 570 45.74 4.02 -5.48
CA ALA A 570 45.35 4.69 -6.72
C ALA A 570 45.50 6.22 -6.63
N SER A 571 45.21 6.81 -5.46
CA SER A 571 45.40 8.24 -5.19
C SER A 571 46.88 8.63 -5.14
N VAL A 572 47.71 7.86 -4.43
CA VAL A 572 49.18 8.02 -4.41
C VAL A 572 49.72 7.99 -5.83
N ARG A 573 49.36 6.96 -6.61
CA ARG A 573 49.73 6.87 -8.03
C ARG A 573 49.33 8.13 -8.79
N ALA A 574 48.06 8.53 -8.74
CA ALA A 574 47.59 9.72 -9.44
C ALA A 574 48.36 11.00 -9.05
N LYS A 575 48.68 11.16 -7.76
CA LYS A 575 49.40 12.32 -7.22
C LYS A 575 50.87 12.37 -7.66
N TYR A 576 51.56 11.23 -7.69
CA TYR A 576 53.00 11.18 -7.98
C TYR A 576 53.33 10.78 -9.43
N ASN A 577 52.35 10.39 -10.25
CA ASN A 577 52.53 9.99 -11.66
C ASN A 577 53.34 10.99 -12.49
N LYS A 578 53.14 12.29 -12.28
CA LYS A 578 53.90 13.33 -13.01
C LYS A 578 55.39 13.30 -12.64
N LEU A 579 55.71 13.12 -11.36
CA LEU A 579 57.08 13.04 -10.87
C LEU A 579 57.78 11.75 -11.34
N VAL A 580 57.02 10.66 -11.50
CA VAL A 580 57.49 9.43 -12.14
C VAL A 580 57.86 9.67 -13.61
N GLN A 581 57.01 10.36 -14.38
CA GLN A 581 57.29 10.71 -15.78
C GLN A 581 58.49 11.64 -15.93
N GLU A 582 58.70 12.53 -14.96
CA GLU A 582 59.82 13.47 -14.93
C GLU A 582 61.14 12.81 -14.46
N GLY A 583 61.11 11.52 -14.08
CA GLY A 583 62.31 10.76 -13.70
C GLY A 583 62.80 11.04 -12.28
N VAL A 584 61.93 11.54 -11.40
CA VAL A 584 62.23 11.80 -9.98
C VAL A 584 62.41 10.50 -9.19
N PHE A 585 61.85 9.39 -9.68
CA PHE A 585 62.00 8.05 -9.12
C PHE A 585 62.80 7.17 -10.09
N ASP A 586 63.63 6.27 -9.57
CA ASP A 586 64.49 5.42 -10.41
C ASP A 586 63.66 4.53 -11.36
N LYS A 587 64.23 4.11 -12.51
CA LYS A 587 63.56 3.28 -13.52
C LYS A 587 63.20 1.88 -13.02
N SER A 588 63.92 1.34 -12.04
CA SER A 588 63.52 0.12 -11.32
C SER A 588 62.26 0.32 -10.49
N ASP A 589 62.08 1.51 -9.93
CA ASP A 589 60.97 1.94 -9.08
C ASP A 589 59.77 2.51 -9.87
N TYR A 590 60.04 2.93 -11.11
CA TYR A 590 59.07 3.40 -12.09
C TYR A 590 57.95 2.38 -12.32
N TRP A 591 58.24 1.08 -12.27
CA TRP A 591 57.20 0.05 -12.42
C TRP A 591 56.32 -0.12 -11.17
N THR A 592 56.85 0.19 -9.99
CA THR A 592 56.17 0.10 -8.70
C THR A 592 55.22 1.29 -8.46
N MET A 593 55.55 2.48 -8.98
CA MET A 593 54.73 3.69 -8.82
C MET A 593 53.78 3.99 -9.97
N ASN A 594 54.16 3.68 -11.22
CA ASN A 594 53.37 4.03 -12.40
C ASN A 594 52.19 3.07 -12.63
N LYS A 595 52.06 2.05 -11.78
CA LYS A 595 51.01 1.02 -11.73
C LYS A 595 50.38 1.06 -10.36
#